data_AF-A0A1A8DER8-F1
#
_entry.id   AF-A0A1A8DER8-F1
#
_cell.length_a   1.000
_cell.length_b   1.000
_cell.length_c   1.000
_cell.angle_alpha   90.00
_cell.angle_beta   90.00
_cell.angle_gamma   90.00
#
_symmetry.space_group_name_H-M   'P 1'
#
loop_
_entity.id
_entity.type
_entity.pdbx_description
1 polymer ?
#
loop_
_entity_poly.entity_id
_entity_poly.type
_entity_poly.pdbx_seq_one_letter_code
_entity_poly.pdbx_strand_id
1 'polypeptide(L)'
;EHPDEARKCELSCKSKETGEVVFMNQVMHDGTRCSYSDPFSVCARGECLHVGCDKEVGSYKEEDKCGVCEGDNSHCRTVKLTLTKTPKMNGMLKMFDIPMGARHIIIEENETTPHIVAVKNQVTGNFILNEKSDNTESKTFIENGLQWEYSNDG
;
A
#
# COMPACT_ATOMS: atom_id res chain seq x y z
N GLU A 1 2.06 10.08 -4.45
CA GLU A 1 3.11 10.58 -5.36
C GLU A 1 2.60 11.81 -6.10
N HIS A 2 3.49 12.61 -6.70
CA HIS A 2 3.05 13.72 -7.55
C HIS A 2 2.52 13.17 -8.89
N PRO A 3 1.39 13.65 -9.42
CA PRO A 3 0.80 13.12 -10.66
C PRO A 3 1.62 13.45 -11.92
N ASP A 4 2.39 14.53 -11.88
CA ASP A 4 3.38 14.85 -12.90
C ASP A 4 4.72 14.13 -12.61
N GLU A 5 5.13 13.27 -13.54
CA GLU A 5 6.38 12.49 -13.49
C GLU A 5 7.61 13.36 -13.25
N ALA A 6 7.69 14.52 -13.91
CA ALA A 6 8.84 15.43 -13.81
C ALA A 6 8.99 16.02 -12.39
N ARG A 7 7.92 15.96 -11.60
CA ARG A 7 7.82 16.60 -10.28
C ARG A 7 7.74 15.59 -9.15
N LYS A 8 7.87 14.28 -9.43
CA LYS A 8 7.84 13.22 -8.42
C LYS A 8 8.94 13.34 -7.35
N CYS A 9 10.06 13.96 -7.71
CA CYS A 9 11.20 14.19 -6.82
C CYS A 9 11.33 15.64 -6.33
N GLU A 10 10.32 16.47 -6.56
CA GLU A 10 10.17 17.75 -5.87
C GLU A 10 9.65 17.54 -4.45
N LEU A 11 10.26 18.20 -3.47
CA LEU A 11 9.79 18.16 -2.09
C LEU A 11 8.48 18.95 -1.97
N SER A 12 7.39 18.22 -1.73
CA SER A 12 6.08 18.77 -1.40
C SER A 12 5.56 18.13 -0.12
N CYS A 13 4.83 18.91 0.67
CA CYS A 13 4.21 18.49 1.92
C CYS A 13 2.71 18.72 1.83
N LYS A 14 1.92 17.71 2.20
CA LYS A 14 0.45 17.83 2.29
C LYS A 14 0.02 17.87 3.75
N SER A 15 -0.70 18.92 4.14
CA SER A 15 -1.32 19.02 5.46
C SER A 15 -2.32 17.89 5.67
N LYS A 16 -2.21 17.18 6.79
CA LYS A 16 -3.16 16.12 7.15
C LYS A 16 -4.54 16.67 7.51
N GLU A 17 -4.61 17.90 8.01
CA GLU A 17 -5.85 18.51 8.50
C GLU A 17 -6.60 19.25 7.38
N THR A 18 -5.88 20.03 6.58
CA THR A 18 -6.48 20.90 5.56
C THR A 18 -6.37 20.35 4.14
N GLY A 19 -5.51 19.35 3.92
CA GLY A 19 -5.22 18.83 2.58
C GLY A 19 -4.39 19.78 1.70
N GLU A 20 -4.01 20.95 2.21
CA GLU A 20 -3.20 21.94 1.51
C GLU A 20 -1.81 21.37 1.19
N VAL A 21 -1.35 21.61 -0.05
CA VAL A 21 -0.04 21.15 -0.53
C VAL A 21 0.89 22.36 -0.64
N VAL A 22 2.03 22.29 0.03
CA VAL A 22 3.10 23.31 -0.07
C VAL A 22 4.32 22.72 -0.76
N PHE A 23 4.94 23.49 -1.64
CA PHE A 23 6.16 23.14 -2.35
C PHE A 23 7.34 23.83 -1.68
N MET A 24 8.38 23.06 -1.35
CA MET A 24 9.50 23.55 -0.55
C MET A 24 10.65 24.14 -1.40
N ASN A 25 10.50 24.19 -2.73
CA ASN A 25 11.55 24.57 -3.68
C ASN A 25 12.88 23.81 -3.45
N GLN A 26 12.77 22.55 -3.05
CA GLN A 26 13.88 21.63 -2.80
C GLN A 26 13.58 20.30 -3.50
N VAL A 27 14.61 19.53 -3.78
CA VAL A 27 14.48 18.15 -4.27
C VAL A 27 14.51 17.16 -3.11
N MET A 28 13.85 16.03 -3.29
CA MET A 28 13.95 14.89 -2.37
C MET A 28 15.40 14.39 -2.29
N HIS A 29 15.77 13.85 -1.13
CA HIS A 29 17.08 13.22 -0.96
C HIS A 29 17.25 12.01 -1.88
N ASP A 30 18.46 11.82 -2.40
CA ASP A 30 18.81 10.67 -3.22
C ASP A 30 18.48 9.35 -2.49
N GLY A 31 17.84 8.42 -3.19
CA GLY A 31 17.34 7.15 -2.66
C GLY A 31 15.91 7.18 -2.09
N THR A 32 15.27 8.35 -2.00
CA THR A 32 13.85 8.46 -1.59
C THR A 32 12.96 7.81 -2.65
N ARG A 33 12.03 6.94 -2.28
CA ARG A 33 11.06 6.37 -3.23
C ARG A 33 10.20 7.46 -3.84
N CYS A 34 10.03 7.42 -5.16
CA CYS A 34 9.23 8.38 -5.91
C CYS A 34 7.95 7.79 -6.52
N SER A 35 7.74 6.48 -6.38
CA SER A 35 6.53 5.78 -6.81
C SER A 35 6.00 4.85 -5.72
N TYR A 36 4.68 4.75 -5.62
CA TYR A 36 3.99 3.72 -4.84
C TYR A 36 3.62 2.50 -5.70
N SER A 37 3.53 2.66 -7.02
CA SER A 37 3.22 1.60 -7.98
C SER A 37 4.45 0.83 -8.45
N ASP A 38 5.62 1.49 -8.50
CA ASP A 38 6.92 0.88 -8.78
C ASP A 38 7.81 0.93 -7.53
N PRO A 39 8.04 -0.21 -6.85
CA PRO A 39 8.81 -0.26 -5.61
C PRO A 39 10.29 0.07 -5.78
N PHE A 40 10.79 0.11 -7.03
CA PHE A 40 12.18 0.39 -7.34
C PHE A 40 12.40 1.73 -8.05
N SER A 41 11.40 2.60 -8.09
CA SER A 41 11.58 3.97 -8.53
C SER A 41 12.06 4.86 -7.38
N VAL A 42 13.26 5.44 -7.50
CA VAL A 42 13.89 6.29 -6.48
C VAL A 42 14.35 7.64 -7.05
N CYS A 43 14.37 8.66 -6.20
CA CYS A 43 14.92 9.96 -6.55
C CYS A 43 16.45 9.91 -6.61
N ALA A 44 17.02 10.52 -7.65
CA ALA A 44 18.43 10.85 -7.71
C ALA A 44 18.59 12.20 -8.43
N ARG A 45 19.22 13.17 -7.77
CA ARG A 45 19.46 14.52 -8.33
C ARG A 45 18.20 15.23 -8.86
N GLY A 46 17.05 14.97 -8.22
CA GLY A 46 15.77 15.56 -8.60
C GLY A 46 15.01 14.83 -9.70
N GLU A 47 15.53 13.72 -10.23
CA GLU A 47 14.85 12.87 -11.21
C GLU A 47 14.38 11.57 -10.56
N CYS A 48 13.19 11.09 -10.95
CA CYS A 48 12.68 9.79 -10.53
C CYS A 48 13.21 8.73 -11.49
N LEU A 49 14.11 7.88 -11.00
CA LEU A 49 14.81 6.86 -11.79
C LEU A 49 14.42 5.46 -11.33
N HIS A 50 14.23 4.55 -12.30
CA HIS A 50 14.10 3.13 -12.02
C HIS A 50 15.47 2.50 -11.70
N VAL A 51 15.55 1.81 -10.57
CA VAL A 51 16.66 0.90 -10.22
C VAL A 51 16.16 -0.54 -10.31
N GLY A 52 17.02 -1.47 -10.70
CA GLY A 52 16.66 -2.89 -10.62
C GLY A 52 16.58 -3.37 -9.16
N CYS A 53 16.03 -4.57 -8.94
CA CYS A 53 16.01 -5.20 -7.62
C CYS A 53 17.41 -5.46 -7.04
N ASP A 54 18.43 -5.47 -7.90
CA ASP A 54 19.86 -5.57 -7.56
C ASP A 54 20.49 -4.23 -7.15
N LYS A 55 19.68 -3.16 -7.12
CA LYS A 55 20.06 -1.78 -6.73
C LYS A 55 20.97 -1.09 -7.77
N GLU A 56 20.98 -1.57 -9.01
CA GLU A 56 21.72 -0.95 -10.10
C GLU A 56 20.80 -0.03 -10.94
N VAL A 57 21.26 1.19 -11.22
CA VAL A 57 20.53 2.15 -12.06
C VAL A 57 20.51 1.66 -13.50
N GLY A 58 19.33 1.59 -14.11
CA GLY A 58 19.14 1.08 -15.47
C GLY A 58 19.18 -0.44 -15.58
N SER A 59 19.26 -1.16 -14.45
CA SER A 59 19.00 -2.60 -14.41
C SER A 59 17.51 -2.87 -14.58
N TYR A 60 17.19 -3.89 -15.36
CA TYR A 60 15.82 -4.37 -15.60
C TYR A 60 15.51 -5.65 -14.80
N LYS A 61 16.34 -5.98 -13.80
CA LYS A 61 16.11 -7.14 -12.95
C LYS A 61 14.96 -6.86 -12.00
N GLU A 62 14.08 -7.84 -11.86
CA GLU A 62 12.86 -7.73 -11.05
C GLU A 62 12.85 -8.75 -9.90
N GLU A 63 12.10 -8.43 -8.85
CA GLU A 63 11.77 -9.41 -7.82
C GLU A 63 10.81 -10.48 -8.37
N ASP A 64 11.01 -11.72 -7.95
CA ASP A 64 10.01 -12.77 -8.11
C ASP A 64 8.78 -12.51 -7.21
N LYS A 65 7.77 -13.39 -7.28
CA LYS A 65 6.54 -13.25 -6.45
C LYS A 65 6.81 -13.32 -4.95
N CYS A 66 7.96 -13.82 -4.55
CA CYS A 66 8.39 -13.96 -3.16
C CYS A 66 9.20 -12.76 -2.68
N GLY A 67 9.59 -11.85 -3.56
CA GLY A 67 10.46 -10.73 -3.22
C GLY A 67 11.94 -11.02 -3.33
N VAL A 68 12.32 -12.08 -4.05
CA VAL A 68 13.73 -12.42 -4.29
C VAL A 68 14.14 -11.87 -5.65
N CYS A 69 15.18 -11.04 -5.68
CA CYS A 69 15.69 -10.48 -6.92
C CYS A 69 16.21 -11.57 -7.86
N GLU A 70 15.71 -11.62 -9.11
CA GLU A 70 15.93 -12.72 -10.06
C GLU A 70 15.60 -14.11 -9.47
N GLY A 71 14.61 -14.15 -8.58
CA GLY A 71 14.19 -15.38 -7.92
C GLY A 71 13.38 -16.31 -8.84
N ASP A 72 13.26 -17.57 -8.40
CA ASP A 72 12.57 -18.63 -9.14
C ASP A 72 11.15 -18.93 -8.60
N ASN A 73 10.64 -18.10 -7.69
CA ASN A 73 9.38 -18.25 -6.95
C ASN A 73 9.34 -19.44 -5.97
N SER A 74 10.46 -20.04 -5.62
CA SER A 74 10.50 -21.21 -4.72
C SER A 74 10.45 -20.88 -3.23
N HIS A 75 10.73 -19.63 -2.86
CA HIS A 75 10.85 -19.20 -1.46
C HIS A 75 9.53 -18.89 -0.76
N CYS A 76 8.41 -18.95 -1.47
CA CYS A 76 7.10 -18.65 -0.95
C CYS A 76 6.02 -19.50 -1.63
N ARG A 77 4.78 -19.36 -1.16
CA ARG A 77 3.62 -20.01 -1.74
C ARG A 77 2.45 -19.05 -1.81
N THR A 78 1.62 -19.18 -2.83
CA THR A 78 0.34 -18.49 -2.89
C THR A 78 -0.65 -19.15 -1.94
N VAL A 79 -1.29 -18.36 -1.08
CA VAL A 79 -2.36 -18.82 -0.19
C VAL A 79 -3.67 -18.21 -0.66
N LYS A 80 -4.66 -19.06 -0.95
CA LYS A 80 -6.04 -18.67 -1.26
C LYS A 80 -6.95 -19.26 -0.20
N LEU A 81 -7.78 -18.44 0.42
CA LEU A 81 -8.63 -18.85 1.52
C LEU A 81 -9.97 -18.14 1.43
N THR A 82 -11.06 -18.89 1.55
CA THR A 82 -12.42 -18.36 1.71
C THR A 82 -12.83 -18.59 3.15
N LEU A 83 -13.20 -17.52 3.85
CA LEU A 83 -13.60 -17.57 5.26
C LEU A 83 -15.03 -17.10 5.42
N THR A 84 -15.82 -17.89 6.13
CA THR A 84 -17.17 -17.52 6.54
C THR A 84 -17.28 -17.64 8.06
N LYS A 85 -17.71 -16.58 8.72
CA LYS A 85 -17.97 -16.58 10.16
C LYS A 85 -19.29 -15.90 10.44
N THR A 86 -20.13 -16.52 11.26
CA THR A 86 -21.39 -15.92 11.71
C THR A 86 -21.14 -15.09 12.97
N PRO A 87 -21.45 -13.79 12.97
CA PRO A 87 -21.29 -12.95 14.16
C PRO A 87 -22.25 -13.41 15.27
N LYS A 88 -21.72 -13.59 16.48
CA LYS A 88 -22.52 -13.94 17.67
C LYS A 88 -23.12 -12.71 18.36
N MET A 89 -22.53 -11.54 18.11
CA MET A 89 -22.89 -10.24 18.67
C MET A 89 -22.68 -9.17 17.60
N ASN A 90 -23.38 -8.04 17.71
CA ASN A 90 -23.17 -6.89 16.85
C ASN A 90 -21.79 -6.27 17.14
N GLY A 91 -21.08 -5.89 16.08
CA GLY A 91 -19.78 -5.23 16.16
C GLY A 91 -18.77 -5.80 15.18
N MET A 92 -17.51 -5.37 15.32
CA MET A 92 -16.41 -5.85 14.49
C MET A 92 -16.06 -7.30 14.81
N LEU A 93 -15.98 -8.11 13.76
CA LEU A 93 -15.59 -9.52 13.84
C LEU A 93 -14.19 -9.71 13.28
N LYS A 94 -13.26 -10.22 14.09
CA LYS A 94 -11.92 -10.59 13.60
C LYS A 94 -12.01 -11.81 12.68
N MET A 95 -11.67 -11.62 11.40
CA MET A 95 -11.65 -12.68 10.40
C MET A 95 -10.34 -13.48 10.47
N PHE A 96 -9.19 -12.84 10.24
CA PHE A 96 -7.87 -13.48 10.28
C PHE A 96 -6.77 -12.42 10.53
N ASP A 97 -5.56 -12.90 10.79
CA ASP A 97 -4.35 -12.07 10.81
C ASP A 97 -3.58 -12.24 9.49
N ILE A 98 -3.12 -11.13 8.92
CA ILE A 98 -2.20 -11.16 7.78
C ILE A 98 -0.81 -11.49 8.34
N PRO A 99 -0.18 -12.62 7.95
CA PRO A 99 1.10 -13.00 8.50
C PRO A 99 2.20 -12.05 8.05
N MET A 100 3.22 -11.86 8.90
CA MET A 100 4.42 -11.10 8.53
C MET A 100 5.06 -11.71 7.28
N GLY A 101 5.49 -10.86 6.35
CA GLY A 101 6.07 -11.28 5.08
C GLY A 101 5.06 -11.62 3.98
N ALA A 102 3.76 -11.57 4.24
CA ALA A 102 2.76 -11.65 3.19
C ALA A 102 2.91 -10.47 2.20
N ARG A 103 2.80 -10.77 0.90
CA ARG A 103 2.88 -9.80 -0.20
C ARG A 103 1.76 -10.08 -1.19
N HIS A 104 1.42 -9.07 -2.01
CA HIS A 104 0.35 -9.16 -3.01
C HIS A 104 -1.00 -9.59 -2.40
N ILE A 105 -1.36 -8.94 -1.29
CA ILE A 105 -2.56 -9.26 -0.52
C ILE A 105 -3.79 -8.66 -1.22
N ILE A 106 -4.77 -9.51 -1.52
CA ILE A 106 -6.07 -9.14 -2.05
C ILE A 106 -7.12 -9.73 -1.11
N ILE A 107 -8.06 -8.89 -0.68
CA ILE A 107 -9.17 -9.28 0.19
C ILE A 107 -10.45 -8.81 -0.50
N GLU A 108 -11.32 -9.76 -0.80
CA GLU A 108 -12.57 -9.54 -1.52
C GLU A 108 -13.71 -10.18 -0.74
N GLU A 109 -14.86 -9.51 -0.74
CA GLU A 109 -16.12 -10.09 -0.26
C GLU A 109 -16.84 -10.75 -1.44
N ASN A 110 -17.02 -12.07 -1.38
CA ASN A 110 -17.58 -12.85 -2.49
C ASN A 110 -19.07 -12.62 -2.72
N GLU A 111 -19.80 -12.20 -1.69
CA GLU A 111 -21.24 -11.96 -1.73
C GLU A 111 -21.51 -10.54 -1.26
N THR A 112 -22.48 -9.88 -1.89
CA THR A 112 -22.94 -8.57 -1.44
C THR A 112 -23.57 -8.73 -0.06
N THR A 113 -22.86 -8.28 0.97
CA THR A 113 -23.33 -8.27 2.35
C THR A 113 -23.32 -6.83 2.85
N PRO A 114 -24.12 -6.48 3.89
CA PRO A 114 -24.03 -5.17 4.53
C PRO A 114 -22.77 -5.04 5.41
N HIS A 115 -21.80 -5.93 5.27
CA HIS A 115 -20.55 -5.87 6.02
C HIS A 115 -19.57 -4.91 5.34
N ILE A 116 -18.64 -4.43 6.15
CA ILE A 116 -17.60 -3.49 5.72
C ILE A 116 -16.27 -4.08 6.20
N VAL A 117 -15.31 -4.16 5.29
CA VAL A 117 -13.95 -4.57 5.63
C VAL A 117 -13.26 -3.47 6.44
N ALA A 118 -12.66 -3.86 7.55
CA ALA A 118 -11.81 -3.01 8.39
C ALA A 118 -10.43 -3.64 8.55
N VAL A 119 -9.40 -2.79 8.60
CA VAL A 119 -8.00 -3.22 8.78
C VAL A 119 -7.44 -2.56 10.02
N LYS A 120 -6.93 -3.38 10.94
CA LYS A 120 -6.35 -2.92 12.21
C LYS A 120 -4.90 -3.37 12.31
N ASN A 121 -4.02 -2.42 12.63
CA ASN A 121 -2.64 -2.73 12.98
C ASN A 121 -2.61 -3.40 14.36
N GLN A 122 -2.16 -4.67 14.41
CA GLN A 122 -2.13 -5.44 15.66
C GLN A 122 -1.10 -4.91 16.66
N VAL A 123 -0.02 -4.27 16.19
CA VAL A 123 1.07 -3.76 17.05
C VAL A 123 0.68 -2.44 17.71
N THR A 124 0.17 -1.48 16.93
CA THR A 124 -0.19 -0.16 17.46
C THR A 124 -1.59 -0.13 18.06
N GLY A 125 -2.45 -1.08 17.67
CA GLY A 125 -3.87 -1.07 18.04
C GLY A 125 -4.71 -0.07 17.24
N ASN A 126 -4.12 0.68 16.32
CA ASN A 126 -4.82 1.68 15.51
C ASN A 126 -5.45 1.04 14.27
N PHE A 127 -6.58 1.59 13.83
CA PHE A 127 -7.19 1.21 12.56
C PHE A 127 -6.53 1.94 11.40
N ILE A 128 -6.30 1.19 10.32
CA ILE A 128 -5.82 1.69 9.02
C ILE A 128 -7.02 1.99 8.12
N LEU A 129 -8.05 1.13 8.19
CA LEU A 129 -9.25 1.22 7.37
C LEU A 129 -10.51 0.99 8.23
N ASN A 130 -11.50 1.87 8.06
CA ASN A 130 -12.88 1.73 8.54
C ASN A 130 -13.04 1.41 10.03
N GLU A 131 -12.40 2.19 10.91
CA GLU A 131 -12.63 2.11 12.37
C GLU A 131 -14.09 2.37 12.76
N LYS A 132 -14.69 3.37 12.11
CA LYS A 132 -16.08 3.80 12.29
C LYS A 132 -16.80 3.61 10.97
N SER A 133 -18.03 3.12 11.03
CA SER A 133 -18.87 2.81 9.87
C SER A 133 -19.32 4.04 9.06
N ASP A 134 -18.91 5.24 9.46
CA ASP A 134 -19.45 6.49 8.94
C ASP A 134 -18.71 6.99 7.67
N ASN A 135 -17.63 6.32 7.24
CA ASN A 135 -16.87 6.69 6.04
C ASN A 135 -16.38 5.46 5.26
N THR A 136 -17.32 4.82 4.56
CA THR A 136 -17.15 3.57 3.81
C THR A 136 -17.05 3.80 2.29
N GLU A 137 -16.73 5.03 1.89
CA GLU A 137 -16.55 5.37 0.48
C GLU A 137 -15.27 4.73 -0.07
N SER A 138 -15.32 4.37 -1.36
CA SER A 138 -14.14 3.91 -2.10
C SER A 138 -13.05 4.98 -2.04
N LYS A 139 -11.83 4.58 -1.70
CA LYS A 139 -10.71 5.50 -1.51
C LYS A 139 -9.37 4.85 -1.74
N THR A 140 -8.44 5.67 -2.25
CA THR A 140 -7.02 5.37 -2.33
C THR A 140 -6.27 6.30 -1.38
N PHE A 141 -5.47 5.74 -0.48
CA PHE A 141 -4.76 6.52 0.53
C PHE A 141 -3.41 5.92 0.88
N ILE A 142 -2.53 6.71 1.49
CA ILE A 142 -1.20 6.29 1.92
C ILE A 142 -1.20 6.21 3.45
N GLU A 143 -0.87 5.04 4.00
CA GLU A 143 -0.77 4.83 5.44
C GLU A 143 0.33 3.80 5.73
N ASN A 144 1.15 4.05 6.75
CA ASN A 144 2.31 3.22 7.10
C ASN A 144 3.28 2.95 5.92
N GLY A 145 3.43 3.90 5.00
CA GLY A 145 4.35 3.79 3.85
C GLY A 145 3.86 2.92 2.70
N LEU A 146 2.58 2.51 2.71
CA LEU A 146 1.94 1.74 1.65
C LEU A 146 0.77 2.52 1.06
N GLN A 147 0.53 2.34 -0.23
CA GLN A 147 -0.72 2.73 -0.85
C GLN A 147 -1.77 1.64 -0.63
N TRP A 148 -2.93 2.05 -0.15
CA TRP A 148 -4.11 1.22 0.07
C TRP A 148 -5.16 1.61 -0.95
N GLU A 149 -5.81 0.60 -1.52
CA GLU A 149 -6.97 0.76 -2.39
C GLU A 149 -8.13 0.00 -1.76
N TYR A 150 -9.20 0.72 -1.48
CA TYR A 150 -10.44 0.17 -0.96
C TYR A 150 -11.57 0.55 -1.92
N SER A 151 -12.23 -0.46 -2.50
CA SER A 151 -13.47 -0.26 -3.27
C SER A 151 -14.65 -0.82 -2.49
N ASN A 152 -15.74 -0.07 -2.49
CA ASN A 152 -17.03 -0.48 -1.99
C ASN A 152 -18.07 -0.22 -3.09
N ASP A 153 -18.49 -1.29 -3.76
CA ASP A 153 -19.31 -1.20 -4.96
C ASP A 153 -20.82 -1.09 -4.70
N GLY A 154 -21.24 -1.00 -3.43
CA GLY A 154 -22.63 -0.69 -3.02
C GLY A 154 -23.61 -1.84 -3.15
#